data_AF-A0A356UJT9-F1
#
_entry.id   AF-A0A356UJT9-F1
#
_cell.length_a   1.000
_cell.length_b   1.000
_cell.length_c   1.000
_cell.angle_alpha   90.00
_cell.angle_beta   90.00
_cell.angle_gamma   90.00
#
_symmetry.space_group_name_H-M   'P 1'
#
loop_
_entity.id
_entity.type
_entity.pdbx_description
1 polymer ?
#
loop_
_entity_poly.entity_id
_entity_poly.type
_entity_poly.pdbx_seq_one_letter_code
_entity_poly.pdbx_strand_id
1 'polypeptide(L)'
;FANLKNLEDVNRFAGECGLLGLSVVPESLCDPPAYGKAWFEPLSAWQQHIENVRRLMLLYRALSRWKRGFDVEIEERLLRMESVEPFKINNLQWYDGKITGIQFREDNAGLVNAYLPAIFGTTFVDTVTLERPDEYSLAVLVLAVHLRQNLQGGINLDFSKIIPARDAAIGFRIGETRSTPYLLAAIYYDLWELITDNRPVIRCGFCGLPLEKTGRREYCNDACKQTAYRKRQEKTKKGGSN
;
A
#
# COMPACT_ATOMS: atom_id res chain seq x y z
N PHE A 1 -3.58 -0.95 -11.34
CA PHE A 1 -2.66 0.13 -10.93
C PHE A 1 -1.20 -0.30 -10.71
N ALA A 2 -0.85 -1.23 -9.81
CA ALA A 2 0.55 -1.58 -9.50
C ALA A 2 1.43 -2.05 -10.70
N ASN A 3 0.80 -2.46 -11.80
CA ASN A 3 1.47 -2.92 -13.02
C ASN A 3 1.89 -1.80 -13.99
N LEU A 4 1.54 -0.53 -13.75
CA LEU A 4 1.90 0.60 -14.63
C LEU A 4 3.40 0.91 -14.54
N LYS A 5 4.16 0.79 -15.64
CA LYS A 5 5.63 0.84 -15.60
C LYS A 5 6.22 2.13 -16.12
N ASN A 6 5.61 2.70 -17.15
CA ASN A 6 6.15 3.83 -17.89
C ASN A 6 5.07 4.88 -18.16
N LEU A 7 5.47 6.00 -18.76
CA LEU A 7 4.57 7.10 -19.08
C LEU A 7 3.41 6.68 -20.00
N GLU A 8 3.68 5.79 -20.96
CA GLU A 8 2.65 5.30 -21.88
C GLU A 8 1.57 4.49 -21.16
N ASP A 9 1.96 3.64 -20.21
CA ASP A 9 1.04 2.91 -19.35
C ASP A 9 0.17 3.87 -18.53
N VAL A 10 0.77 4.91 -17.96
CA VAL A 10 0.05 5.92 -17.17
C VAL A 10 -0.92 6.70 -18.04
N ASN A 11 -0.49 7.18 -19.20
CA ASN A 11 -1.34 7.94 -20.12
C ASN A 11 -2.54 7.11 -20.60
N ARG A 12 -2.32 5.84 -20.97
CA ARG A 12 -3.40 4.94 -21.35
C ARG A 12 -4.38 4.71 -20.20
N PHE A 13 -3.87 4.41 -19.00
CA PHE A 13 -4.71 4.18 -17.83
C PHE A 13 -5.50 5.43 -17.43
N ALA A 14 -4.89 6.61 -17.48
CA ALA A 14 -5.56 7.88 -17.22
C ALA A 14 -6.62 8.21 -18.29
N GLY A 15 -6.38 7.85 -19.56
CA GLY A 15 -7.38 7.99 -20.62
C GLY A 15 -8.60 7.08 -20.45
N GLU A 16 -8.42 5.90 -19.85
CA GLU A 16 -9.49 4.93 -19.59
C GLU A 16 -10.24 5.20 -18.27
N CYS A 17 -9.51 5.53 -17.20
CA CYS A 17 -10.04 5.61 -15.84
C CYS A 17 -10.17 7.04 -15.29
N GLY A 18 -9.63 8.04 -15.99
CA GLY A 18 -9.54 9.42 -15.52
C GLY A 18 -8.30 9.72 -14.67
N LEU A 19 -8.27 10.93 -14.11
CA LEU A 19 -7.23 11.38 -13.20
C LEU A 19 -7.38 10.78 -11.79
N LEU A 20 -6.31 10.78 -10.99
CA LEU A 20 -6.28 10.28 -9.61
C LEU A 20 -7.32 10.94 -8.69
N GLY A 21 -7.70 12.18 -8.97
CA GLY A 21 -8.67 12.94 -8.18
C GLY A 21 -8.01 13.76 -7.08
N LEU A 22 -6.78 14.23 -7.32
CA LEU A 22 -6.04 15.10 -6.40
C LEU A 22 -6.33 16.58 -6.71
N SER A 23 -6.85 17.30 -5.72
CA SER A 23 -7.02 18.76 -5.80
C SER A 23 -5.70 19.52 -5.64
N VAL A 24 -4.79 18.96 -4.83
CA VAL A 24 -3.44 19.45 -4.59
C VAL A 24 -2.52 18.24 -4.59
N VAL A 25 -1.39 18.36 -5.27
CA VAL A 25 -0.36 17.32 -5.28
C VAL A 25 0.37 17.39 -3.93
N PRO A 26 0.42 16.30 -3.17
CA PRO A 26 1.15 16.26 -1.90
C PRO A 26 2.61 16.66 -2.09
N GLU A 27 3.12 17.60 -1.27
CA GLU A 27 4.53 18.00 -1.30
C GLU A 27 5.42 16.95 -0.63
N SER A 28 4.89 16.26 0.38
CA SER A 28 5.56 15.15 1.07
C SER A 28 4.91 13.80 0.78
N LEU A 29 5.72 12.73 0.83
CA LEU A 29 5.25 11.33 0.83
C LEU A 29 4.35 11.01 2.03
N CYS A 30 4.46 11.81 3.10
CA CYS A 30 3.76 11.62 4.36
C CYS A 30 2.42 12.36 4.41
N ASP A 31 2.17 13.25 3.45
CA ASP A 31 0.93 14.03 3.42
C ASP A 31 -0.20 13.17 2.82
N PRO A 32 -1.38 13.13 3.47
CA PRO A 32 -2.51 12.42 2.91
C PRO A 32 -2.97 13.05 1.59
N PRO A 33 -3.53 12.26 0.66
CA PRO A 33 -4.11 12.80 -0.57
C PRO A 33 -5.17 13.87 -0.30
N ALA A 34 -5.01 15.03 -0.92
CA ALA A 34 -6.03 16.09 -0.90
C ALA A 34 -7.06 15.82 -2.00
N TYR A 35 -8.06 15.00 -1.72
CA TYR A 35 -9.09 14.64 -2.70
C TYR A 35 -9.93 15.83 -3.15
N GLY A 36 -10.18 15.91 -4.46
CA GLY A 36 -11.05 16.93 -5.02
C GLY A 36 -11.01 16.96 -6.54
N LYS A 37 -11.47 18.08 -7.12
CA LYS A 37 -11.53 18.21 -8.58
C LYS A 37 -10.13 18.40 -9.16
N ALA A 38 -9.63 17.37 -9.82
CA ALA A 38 -8.36 17.41 -10.54
C ALA A 38 -8.56 17.91 -11.97
N TRP A 39 -7.87 18.99 -12.35
CA TRP A 39 -7.80 19.46 -13.73
C TRP A 39 -6.50 19.02 -14.42
N PHE A 40 -5.47 18.75 -13.62
CA PHE A 40 -4.15 18.31 -14.06
C PHE A 40 -3.46 17.60 -12.90
N GLU A 41 -2.66 16.58 -13.21
CA GLU A 41 -1.83 15.87 -12.24
C GLU A 41 -0.45 15.59 -12.84
N PRO A 42 0.65 15.91 -12.14
CA PRO A 42 1.99 15.66 -12.63
C PRO A 42 2.29 14.16 -12.59
N LEU A 43 3.14 13.72 -13.53
CA LEU A 43 3.59 12.33 -13.59
C LEU A 43 4.27 11.87 -12.29
N SER A 44 4.92 12.78 -11.55
CA SER A 44 5.52 12.48 -10.25
C SER A 44 4.50 11.97 -9.24
N ALA A 45 3.27 12.53 -9.21
CA ALA A 45 2.20 12.08 -8.31
C ALA A 45 1.77 10.64 -8.65
N TRP A 46 1.64 10.35 -9.95
CA TRP A 46 1.34 8.99 -10.43
C TRP A 46 2.43 8.01 -10.03
N GLN A 47 3.69 8.32 -10.32
CA GLN A 47 4.83 7.48 -9.97
C GLN A 47 4.91 7.20 -8.48
N GLN A 48 4.73 8.24 -7.66
CA GLN A 48 4.69 8.16 -6.21
C GLN A 48 3.63 7.17 -5.73
N HIS A 49 2.39 7.32 -6.19
CA HIS A 49 1.32 6.42 -5.74
C HIS A 49 1.47 5.00 -6.30
N ILE A 50 1.97 4.84 -7.52
CA ILE A 50 2.29 3.51 -8.08
C ILE A 50 3.32 2.81 -7.19
N GLU A 51 4.38 3.51 -6.79
CA GLU A 51 5.39 2.97 -5.87
C GLU A 51 4.80 2.64 -4.49
N ASN A 52 3.99 3.53 -3.92
CA ASN A 52 3.36 3.30 -2.62
C ASN A 52 2.46 2.06 -2.63
N VAL A 53 1.61 1.91 -3.65
CA VAL A 53 0.77 0.71 -3.80
C VAL A 53 1.63 -0.55 -3.93
N ARG A 54 2.75 -0.49 -4.67
CA ARG A 54 3.69 -1.62 -4.76
C ARG A 54 4.30 -1.98 -3.40
N ARG A 55 4.76 -0.98 -2.65
CA ARG A 55 5.34 -1.17 -1.30
C ARG A 55 4.34 -1.85 -0.38
N LEU A 56 3.09 -1.38 -0.34
CA LEU A 56 2.04 -1.93 0.50
C LEU A 56 1.66 -3.37 0.09
N MET A 57 1.54 -3.65 -1.20
CA MET A 57 1.29 -5.02 -1.68
C MET A 57 2.42 -5.98 -1.30
N LEU A 58 3.67 -5.54 -1.39
CA LEU A 58 4.82 -6.35 -0.98
C LEU A 58 4.87 -6.55 0.54
N LEU A 59 4.57 -5.50 1.32
CA LEU A 59 4.49 -5.58 2.78
C LEU A 59 3.42 -6.56 3.24
N TYR A 60 2.23 -6.47 2.66
CA TYR A 60 1.16 -7.43 2.92
C TYR A 60 1.56 -8.85 2.52
N ARG A 61 2.23 -9.04 1.37
CA ARG A 61 2.74 -10.36 0.98
C ARG A 61 3.72 -10.93 2.02
N ALA A 62 4.67 -10.12 2.50
CA ALA A 62 5.65 -10.54 3.50
C ALA A 62 4.97 -10.92 4.82
N LEU A 63 4.05 -10.07 5.31
CA LEU A 63 3.24 -10.34 6.50
C LEU A 63 2.43 -11.64 6.38
N SER A 64 1.81 -11.88 5.22
CA SER A 64 1.04 -13.10 4.94
C SER A 64 1.93 -14.36 4.95
N ARG A 65 3.16 -14.26 4.45
CA ARG A 65 4.14 -15.35 4.48
C ARG A 65 4.68 -15.60 5.89
N TRP A 66 5.02 -14.53 6.62
CA TRP A 66 5.46 -14.62 8.01
C TRP A 66 4.44 -15.37 8.85
N LYS A 67 3.15 -15.00 8.75
CA LYS A 67 2.08 -15.64 9.52
C LYS A 67 1.94 -17.14 9.23
N ARG A 68 2.39 -17.60 8.06
CA ARG A 68 2.38 -19.03 7.66
C ARG A 68 3.67 -19.77 8.06
N GLY A 69 4.58 -19.13 8.80
CA GLY A 69 5.83 -19.74 9.25
C GLY A 69 6.91 -19.84 8.17
N PHE A 70 6.78 -19.11 7.06
CA PHE A 70 7.88 -18.99 6.11
C PHE A 70 8.92 -18.02 6.65
N ASP A 71 10.19 -18.40 6.59
CA ASP A 71 11.31 -17.51 6.88
C ASP A 71 11.27 -16.29 5.92
N VAL A 72 11.32 -15.10 6.52
CA VAL A 72 11.24 -13.79 5.84
C VAL A 72 12.64 -13.14 5.79
N GLU A 73 13.65 -13.72 6.43
CA GLU A 73 14.87 -13.00 6.82
C GLU A 73 15.88 -12.67 5.71
N ILE A 74 15.75 -13.14 4.47
CA ILE A 74 16.84 -12.95 3.47
C ILE A 74 16.48 -12.11 2.23
N GLU A 75 15.21 -11.93 1.87
CA GLU A 75 14.82 -11.15 0.67
C GLU A 75 13.88 -9.96 0.93
N GLU A 76 13.36 -9.79 2.14
CA GLU A 76 12.24 -8.87 2.40
C GLU A 76 12.33 -8.14 3.75
N ARG A 77 13.51 -7.57 4.11
CA ARG A 77 13.55 -6.44 5.06
C ARG A 77 12.92 -5.22 4.41
N LEU A 78 11.59 -5.26 4.30
CA LEU A 78 10.76 -4.23 3.68
C LEU A 78 10.77 -2.94 4.48
N LEU A 79 11.13 -3.05 5.76
CA LEU A 79 11.28 -1.96 6.69
C LEU A 79 12.68 -1.97 7.31
N ARG A 80 13.21 -0.79 7.59
CA ARG A 80 14.48 -0.55 8.26
C ARG A 80 14.29 0.55 9.29
N MET A 81 14.95 0.41 10.42
CA MET A 81 14.97 1.43 11.47
C MET A 81 16.29 2.18 11.41
N GLU A 82 16.23 3.51 11.35
CA GLU A 82 17.39 4.39 11.43
C GLU A 82 17.23 5.34 12.61
N SER A 83 18.20 5.30 13.53
CA SER A 83 18.22 6.16 14.71
C SER A 83 18.86 7.51 14.37
N VAL A 84 18.14 8.59 14.67
CA VAL A 84 18.66 9.96 14.56
C VAL A 84 19.12 10.44 15.93
N GLU A 85 20.44 10.48 16.10
CA GLU A 85 21.10 11.10 17.26
C GLU A 85 21.13 12.63 17.09
N PRO A 86 21.09 13.43 18.18
CA PRO A 86 21.06 13.05 19.61
C PRO A 86 19.65 12.85 20.19
N PHE A 87 18.60 12.91 19.36
CA PHE A 87 17.21 12.99 19.84
C PHE A 87 16.56 11.64 20.15
N LYS A 88 17.28 10.53 19.93
CA LYS A 88 16.79 9.14 20.06
C LYS A 88 15.45 8.92 19.35
N ILE A 89 15.29 9.55 18.19
CA ILE A 89 14.12 9.35 17.32
C ILE A 89 14.51 8.32 16.28
N ASN A 90 13.78 7.23 16.24
CA ASN A 90 13.97 6.17 15.26
C ASN A 90 13.01 6.39 14.09
N ASN A 91 13.55 6.70 12.90
CA ASN A 91 12.76 6.76 11.68
C ASN A 91 12.60 5.36 11.08
N LEU A 92 11.40 5.07 10.62
CA LEU A 92 11.15 3.85 9.86
C LEU A 92 11.20 4.14 8.36
N GLN A 93 11.99 3.35 7.66
CA GLN A 93 12.22 3.46 6.23
C GLN A 93 11.75 2.21 5.50
N TRP A 94 11.34 2.39 4.27
CA TRP A 94 11.15 1.31 3.31
C TRP A 94 12.50 0.70 2.90
N TYR A 95 12.46 -0.50 2.29
CA TYR A 95 13.66 -1.18 1.77
C TYR A 95 14.48 -0.37 0.75
N ASP A 96 13.86 0.63 0.12
CA ASP A 96 14.49 1.53 -0.85
C ASP A 96 15.04 2.82 -0.21
N GLY A 97 15.06 2.90 1.12
CA GLY A 97 15.58 4.03 1.89
C GLY A 97 14.62 5.21 2.01
N LYS A 98 13.43 5.16 1.41
CA LYS A 98 12.44 6.23 1.58
C LYS A 98 11.82 6.15 2.98
N ILE A 99 11.63 7.30 3.62
CA ILE A 99 10.93 7.37 4.91
C ILE A 99 9.47 6.94 4.78
N THR A 100 8.96 6.20 5.76
CA THR A 100 7.53 5.88 5.89
C THR A 100 6.74 7.06 6.45
N GLY A 101 7.42 7.99 7.12
CA GLY A 101 6.80 9.05 7.91
C GLY A 101 6.45 8.63 9.34
N ILE A 102 6.62 7.35 9.70
CA ILE A 102 6.41 6.88 11.07
C ILE A 102 7.72 6.99 11.84
N GLN A 103 7.65 7.63 13.00
CA GLN A 103 8.78 7.80 13.91
C GLN A 103 8.52 7.09 15.24
N PHE A 104 9.55 6.59 15.88
CA PHE A 104 9.45 5.96 17.19
C PHE A 104 10.33 6.65 18.20
N ARG A 105 9.83 6.78 19.43
CA ARG A 105 10.62 7.13 20.61
C ARG A 105 10.28 6.17 21.74
N GLU A 106 11.31 5.57 22.30
CA GLU A 106 11.19 4.80 23.53
C GLU A 106 11.12 5.75 24.73
N ASP A 107 10.19 5.50 25.64
CA ASP A 107 10.11 6.23 26.90
C ASP A 107 10.90 5.54 28.02
N ASN A 108 10.97 6.19 29.18
CA ASN A 108 11.73 5.68 30.32
C ASN A 108 11.12 4.41 30.94
N ALA A 109 9.90 4.01 30.57
CA ALA A 109 9.22 2.80 31.01
C ALA A 109 9.42 1.61 30.04
N GLY A 110 10.15 1.81 28.94
CA GLY A 110 10.34 0.81 27.89
C GLY A 110 9.12 0.64 26.99
N LEU A 111 8.21 1.62 26.96
CA LEU A 111 7.13 1.70 25.98
C LEU A 111 7.62 2.44 24.74
N VAL A 112 7.17 1.98 23.57
CA VAL A 112 7.52 2.61 22.30
C VAL A 112 6.35 3.46 21.83
N ASN A 113 6.57 4.77 21.75
CA ASN A 113 5.60 5.70 21.19
C ASN A 113 5.85 5.86 19.70
N ALA A 114 4.87 5.47 18.88
CA ALA A 114 4.87 5.66 17.45
C ALA A 114 4.17 6.99 17.10
N TYR A 115 4.90 7.93 16.53
CA TYR A 115 4.38 9.18 16.00
C TYR A 115 3.99 8.97 14.55
N LEU A 116 2.70 9.13 14.26
CA LEU A 116 2.12 8.92 12.95
C LEU A 116 2.00 10.25 12.20
N PRO A 117 2.19 10.28 10.87
CA PRO A 117 2.00 11.49 10.11
C PRO A 117 0.58 12.02 10.30
N ALA A 118 0.49 13.33 10.49
CA ALA A 118 -0.75 14.00 10.80
C ALA A 118 -1.81 13.80 9.71
N ILE A 119 -3.04 13.79 10.19
CA ILE A 119 -4.22 13.92 9.40
C ILE A 119 -4.51 15.43 9.33
N PHE A 120 -4.17 16.08 8.21
CA PHE A 120 -4.21 17.55 7.95
C PHE A 120 -3.10 18.42 8.60
N GLY A 121 -2.27 19.02 7.74
CA GLY A 121 -1.68 20.36 7.92
C GLY A 121 -0.79 20.66 9.13
N THR A 122 -0.38 19.65 9.91
CA THR A 122 0.51 19.83 11.07
C THR A 122 1.52 18.69 11.15
N THR A 123 2.57 18.86 11.98
CA THR A 123 3.80 18.07 11.89
C THR A 123 3.65 16.60 12.29
N PHE A 124 2.88 16.25 13.33
CA PHE A 124 2.49 14.88 13.73
C PHE A 124 1.32 14.99 14.71
N VAL A 125 0.20 14.29 14.52
CA VAL A 125 -1.01 14.49 15.37
C VAL A 125 -1.46 13.24 16.11
N ASP A 126 -1.09 12.05 15.64
CA ASP A 126 -1.58 10.81 16.21
C ASP A 126 -0.42 10.00 16.79
N THR A 127 -0.53 9.60 18.06
CA THR A 127 0.49 8.83 18.78
C THR A 127 -0.12 7.50 19.21
N VAL A 128 0.54 6.41 18.82
CA VAL A 128 0.15 5.06 19.26
C VAL A 128 1.23 4.52 20.19
N THR A 129 0.85 4.21 21.42
CA THR A 129 1.75 3.54 22.37
C THR A 129 1.70 2.04 22.13
N LEU A 130 2.88 1.44 21.94
CA LEU A 130 3.06 0.02 21.69
C LEU A 130 3.87 -0.59 22.83
N GLU A 131 3.35 -1.67 23.41
CA GLU A 131 4.09 -2.50 24.36
C GLU A 131 5.07 -3.39 23.58
N ARG A 132 6.37 -3.02 23.61
CA ARG A 132 7.49 -3.79 23.02
C ARG A 132 7.20 -4.37 21.63
N PRO A 133 6.93 -3.51 20.62
CA PRO A 133 6.57 -3.99 19.30
C PRO A 133 7.71 -4.76 18.64
N ASP A 134 7.41 -5.96 18.16
CA ASP A 134 8.30 -6.71 17.27
C ASP A 134 8.22 -6.18 15.83
N GLU A 135 9.13 -6.62 14.97
CA GLU A 135 9.18 -6.20 13.56
C GLU A 135 7.86 -6.51 12.82
N TYR A 136 7.18 -7.60 13.16
CA TYR A 136 5.88 -7.94 12.61
C TYR A 136 4.81 -6.90 12.97
N SER A 137 4.73 -6.52 14.24
CA SER A 137 3.77 -5.52 14.74
C SER A 137 4.01 -4.15 14.12
N LEU A 138 5.28 -3.76 13.96
CA LEU A 138 5.65 -2.52 13.25
C LEU A 138 5.23 -2.57 11.78
N ALA A 139 5.44 -3.69 11.09
CA ALA A 139 5.01 -3.87 9.71
C ALA A 139 3.48 -3.80 9.55
N VAL A 140 2.72 -4.38 10.49
CA VAL A 140 1.26 -4.26 10.51
C VAL A 140 0.84 -2.80 10.72
N LEU A 141 1.49 -2.08 11.63
CA LEU A 141 1.22 -0.66 11.86
C LEU A 141 1.44 0.16 10.59
N VAL A 142 2.58 0.00 9.91
CA VAL A 142 2.87 0.69 8.64
C VAL A 142 1.77 0.45 7.62
N LEU A 143 1.38 -0.82 7.43
CA LEU A 143 0.34 -1.18 6.48
C LEU A 143 -0.99 -0.47 6.80
N ALA A 144 -1.41 -0.52 8.07
CA ALA A 144 -2.66 0.08 8.52
C ALA A 144 -2.65 1.61 8.41
N VAL A 145 -1.57 2.27 8.82
CA VAL A 145 -1.44 3.73 8.80
C VAL A 145 -1.47 4.27 7.38
N HIS A 146 -0.71 3.66 6.45
CA HIS A 146 -0.70 4.13 5.07
C HIS A 146 -2.04 3.88 4.36
N LEU A 147 -2.73 2.77 4.63
CA LEU A 147 -4.08 2.55 4.10
C LEU A 147 -5.06 3.59 4.62
N ARG A 148 -5.05 3.85 5.93
CA ARG A 148 -5.88 4.88 6.56
C ARG A 148 -5.65 6.25 5.92
N GLN A 149 -4.40 6.67 5.82
CA GLN A 149 -4.02 7.98 5.26
C GLN A 149 -4.46 8.14 3.81
N ASN A 150 -4.29 7.11 2.99
CA ASN A 150 -4.62 7.15 1.57
C ASN A 150 -6.09 6.84 1.27
N LEU A 151 -6.94 6.61 2.27
CA LEU A 151 -8.40 6.50 2.11
C LEU A 151 -9.13 7.69 2.72
N GLN A 152 -8.44 8.45 3.56
CA GLN A 152 -9.04 9.53 4.30
C GLN A 152 -9.60 10.62 3.38
N GLY A 153 -10.86 10.98 3.59
CA GLY A 153 -11.56 11.98 2.77
C GLY A 153 -11.85 11.52 1.34
N GLY A 154 -11.44 10.30 0.98
CA GLY A 154 -11.62 9.74 -0.35
C GLY A 154 -12.85 8.85 -0.47
N ILE A 155 -13.33 8.27 0.63
CA ILE A 155 -14.50 7.38 0.65
C ILE A 155 -15.70 8.10 1.27
N ASN A 156 -16.82 8.09 0.55
CA ASN A 156 -18.12 8.52 1.03
C ASN A 156 -18.86 7.33 1.62
N LEU A 157 -19.30 7.45 2.87
CA LEU A 157 -20.24 6.54 3.51
C LEU A 157 -21.66 7.03 3.26
N ASP A 158 -22.51 6.17 2.71
CA ASP A 158 -23.91 6.46 2.43
C ASP A 158 -24.77 5.24 2.81
N PHE A 159 -26.09 5.31 2.60
CA PHE A 159 -26.98 4.18 2.79
C PHE A 159 -27.55 3.66 1.46
N SER A 160 -27.56 2.35 1.30
CA SER A 160 -28.17 1.67 0.15
C SER A 160 -29.67 1.46 0.33
N LYS A 161 -30.12 1.21 1.57
CA LYS A 161 -31.53 0.92 1.90
C LYS A 161 -31.83 1.13 3.37
N ILE A 162 -33.09 1.43 3.65
CA ILE A 162 -33.66 1.48 5.00
C ILE A 162 -34.71 0.38 5.08
N ILE A 163 -34.50 -0.59 5.98
CA ILE A 163 -35.36 -1.77 6.11
C ILE A 163 -36.11 -1.70 7.45
N PRO A 164 -37.45 -1.67 7.47
CA PRO A 164 -38.22 -1.83 8.70
C PRO A 164 -37.85 -3.15 9.39
N ALA A 165 -37.54 -3.08 10.68
CA ALA A 165 -37.04 -4.19 11.48
C ALA A 165 -37.63 -4.10 12.89
N ARG A 166 -38.63 -4.94 13.18
CA ARG A 166 -39.35 -4.94 14.47
C ARG A 166 -38.45 -5.26 15.66
N ASP A 167 -37.37 -5.97 15.42
CA ASP A 167 -36.37 -6.39 16.40
C ASP A 167 -35.20 -5.38 16.55
N ALA A 168 -35.15 -4.33 15.74
CA ALA A 168 -34.16 -3.27 15.88
C ALA A 168 -34.61 -2.22 16.89
N ALA A 169 -33.68 -1.70 17.70
CA ALA A 169 -33.95 -0.71 18.76
C ALA A 169 -34.66 0.56 18.25
N ILE A 170 -34.39 0.96 17.00
CA ILE A 170 -35.00 2.13 16.35
C ILE A 170 -36.08 1.76 15.32
N GLY A 171 -36.48 0.48 15.24
CA GLY A 171 -37.49 0.00 14.29
C GLY A 171 -37.02 -0.16 12.84
N PHE A 172 -35.74 0.15 12.55
CA PHE A 172 -35.16 0.04 11.21
C PHE A 172 -33.71 -0.45 11.26
N ARG A 173 -33.27 -1.04 10.15
CA ARG A 173 -31.87 -1.30 9.83
C ARG A 173 -31.46 -0.44 8.64
N ILE A 174 -30.29 0.16 8.70
CA ILE A 174 -29.70 0.95 7.62
C ILE A 174 -28.63 0.09 6.97
N GLY A 175 -28.75 -0.16 5.66
CA GLY A 175 -27.71 -0.83 4.90
C GLY A 175 -26.65 0.17 4.47
N GLU A 176 -25.44 0.08 4.99
CA GLU A 176 -24.31 0.94 4.61
C GLU A 176 -23.85 0.65 3.17
N THR A 177 -23.46 1.68 2.43
CA THR A 177 -22.74 1.58 1.15
C THR A 177 -21.55 2.54 1.15
N ARG A 178 -20.53 2.20 0.35
CA ARG A 178 -19.30 2.99 0.22
C ARG A 178 -19.13 3.37 -1.25
N SER A 179 -18.81 4.62 -1.51
CA SER A 179 -18.57 5.12 -2.87
C SER A 179 -17.43 6.13 -2.90
N THR A 180 -16.82 6.33 -4.06
CA THR A 180 -15.83 7.39 -4.24
C THR A 180 -15.86 7.91 -5.67
N PRO A 181 -15.79 9.24 -5.87
CA PRO A 181 -15.57 9.84 -7.18
C PRO A 181 -14.08 9.92 -7.54
N TYR A 182 -13.17 9.49 -6.66
CA TYR A 182 -11.72 9.66 -6.82
C TYR A 182 -11.05 8.34 -7.17
N LEU A 183 -10.38 8.28 -8.32
CA LEU A 183 -9.70 7.08 -8.81
C LEU A 183 -8.64 6.57 -7.81
N LEU A 184 -7.88 7.48 -7.20
CA LEU A 184 -6.86 7.10 -6.22
C LEU A 184 -7.47 6.48 -4.97
N ALA A 185 -8.58 7.03 -4.46
CA ALA A 185 -9.28 6.44 -3.33
C ALA A 185 -9.81 5.04 -3.68
N ALA A 186 -10.36 4.86 -4.90
CA ALA A 186 -10.77 3.55 -5.38
C ALA A 186 -9.61 2.55 -5.43
N ILE A 187 -8.43 2.97 -5.89
CA ILE A 187 -7.22 2.12 -5.92
C ILE A 187 -6.79 1.66 -4.52
N TYR A 188 -6.78 2.57 -3.53
CA TYR A 188 -6.44 2.19 -2.16
C TYR A 188 -7.56 1.38 -1.49
N TYR A 189 -8.80 1.56 -1.93
CA TYR A 189 -9.92 0.76 -1.44
C TYR A 189 -9.87 -0.66 -1.99
N ASP A 190 -9.52 -0.86 -3.26
CA ASP A 190 -9.24 -2.18 -3.84
C ASP A 190 -8.12 -2.88 -3.07
N LEU A 191 -7.09 -2.14 -2.65
CA LEU A 191 -6.00 -2.66 -1.83
C LEU A 191 -6.47 -3.04 -0.42
N TRP A 192 -7.31 -2.20 0.20
CA TRP A 192 -7.95 -2.51 1.48
C TRP A 192 -8.75 -3.80 1.38
N GLU A 193 -9.63 -3.95 0.38
CA GLU A 193 -10.41 -5.16 0.16
C GLU A 193 -9.51 -6.38 -0.10
N LEU A 194 -8.44 -6.22 -0.88
CA LEU A 194 -7.47 -7.29 -1.12
C LEU A 194 -6.89 -7.82 0.20
N ILE A 195 -6.61 -6.94 1.14
CA ILE A 195 -6.04 -7.28 2.45
C ILE A 195 -7.11 -7.88 3.37
N THR A 196 -8.28 -7.25 3.49
CA THR A 196 -9.34 -7.72 4.40
C THR A 196 -9.95 -9.05 3.95
N ASP A 197 -10.02 -9.29 2.65
CA ASP A 197 -10.50 -10.55 2.08
C ASP A 197 -9.43 -11.64 2.06
N ASN A 198 -8.23 -11.36 2.59
CA ASN A 198 -7.07 -12.27 2.60
C ASN A 198 -6.68 -12.77 1.20
N ARG A 199 -6.88 -11.95 0.17
CA ARG A 199 -6.56 -12.31 -1.22
C ARG A 199 -5.04 -12.38 -1.39
N PRO A 200 -4.48 -13.46 -1.98
CA PRO A 200 -3.04 -13.66 -2.02
C PRO A 200 -2.33 -12.73 -3.00
N VAL A 201 -1.15 -12.22 -2.61
CA VAL A 201 -0.24 -11.46 -3.50
C VAL A 201 0.99 -12.29 -3.86
N ILE A 202 1.39 -12.23 -5.12
CA ILE A 202 2.63 -12.83 -5.65
C ILE A 202 3.48 -11.78 -6.35
N ARG A 203 4.73 -12.13 -6.64
CA ARG A 203 5.60 -11.36 -7.53
C ARG A 203 5.54 -11.96 -8.93
N CYS A 204 5.58 -11.11 -9.95
CA CYS A 204 5.72 -11.55 -11.33
C CYS A 204 7.03 -12.31 -11.48
N GLY A 205 6.99 -13.54 -12.00
CA GLY A 205 8.16 -14.41 -12.17
C GLY A 205 9.22 -13.91 -13.17
N PHE A 206 9.03 -12.73 -13.76
CA PHE A 206 10.02 -12.08 -14.62
C PHE A 206 10.44 -10.70 -14.09
N CYS A 207 9.48 -9.78 -13.93
CA CYS A 207 9.78 -8.39 -13.59
C CYS A 207 9.64 -8.07 -12.09
N GLY A 208 9.28 -9.05 -11.26
CA GLY A 208 9.21 -8.90 -9.80
C GLY A 208 8.07 -8.04 -9.25
N LEU A 209 7.27 -7.41 -10.11
CA LEU A 209 6.15 -6.56 -9.70
C LEU A 209 5.10 -7.34 -8.88
N PRO A 210 4.55 -6.74 -7.82
CA PRO A 210 3.47 -7.37 -7.06
C PRO A 210 2.18 -7.41 -7.88
N LEU A 211 1.46 -8.52 -7.78
CA LEU A 211 0.13 -8.69 -8.34
C LEU A 211 -0.70 -9.61 -7.45
N GLU A 212 -2.02 -9.39 -7.47
CA GLU A 212 -2.97 -10.35 -6.93
C GLU A 212 -2.85 -11.69 -7.67
N LYS A 213 -2.83 -12.78 -6.91
CA LYS A 213 -2.78 -14.14 -7.43
C LYS A 213 -4.19 -14.59 -7.78
N THR A 214 -4.52 -14.51 -9.06
CA THR A 214 -5.74 -15.08 -9.63
C THR A 214 -5.43 -16.40 -10.36
N GLY A 215 -6.07 -17.49 -9.94
CA GLY A 215 -5.88 -18.82 -10.53
C GLY A 215 -4.41 -19.26 -10.57
N ARG A 216 -3.93 -19.62 -11.78
CA ARG A 216 -2.55 -20.05 -12.05
C ARG A 216 -1.64 -18.93 -12.56
N ARG A 217 -2.00 -17.67 -12.33
CA ARG A 217 -1.21 -16.53 -12.80
C ARG A 217 0.15 -16.49 -12.12
N GLU A 218 1.22 -16.39 -12.92
CA GLU A 218 2.61 -16.24 -12.46
C GLU A 218 3.30 -14.98 -13.00
N TYR A 219 2.73 -14.36 -14.04
CA TYR A 219 3.32 -13.23 -14.75
C TYR A 219 2.31 -12.08 -14.84
N CYS A 220 2.80 -10.84 -14.88
CA CYS A 220 1.93 -9.67 -14.98
C CYS A 220 1.27 -9.55 -16.37
N ASN A 221 1.94 -10.01 -17.43
CA ASN A 221 1.43 -10.03 -18.81
C ASN A 221 2.17 -11.06 -19.68
N ASP A 222 1.68 -11.26 -20.91
CA ASP A 222 2.26 -12.20 -21.87
C ASP A 222 3.70 -11.84 -22.27
N ALA A 223 4.04 -10.55 -22.33
CA ALA A 223 5.40 -10.10 -22.60
C ALA A 223 6.40 -10.61 -21.53
N CYS A 224 6.02 -10.58 -20.25
CA CYS A 224 6.83 -11.13 -19.16
C CYS A 224 6.94 -12.66 -19.25
N LYS A 225 5.84 -13.34 -19.60
CA LYS A 225 5.81 -14.80 -19.80
C LYS A 225 6.73 -15.23 -20.93
N GLN A 226 6.64 -14.57 -22.09
CA GLN A 226 7.48 -14.85 -23.25
C GLN A 226 8.96 -14.56 -22.98
N THR A 227 9.27 -13.43 -22.33
CA THR A 227 10.66 -13.06 -22.03
C THR A 227 11.29 -14.03 -21.01
N ALA A 228 10.54 -14.45 -19.99
CA ALA A 228 11.00 -15.48 -19.05
C ALA A 228 11.28 -16.81 -19.77
N TYR A 229 10.42 -17.22 -20.71
CA TYR A 229 10.63 -18.41 -21.53
C TYR A 229 11.90 -18.32 -22.38
N ARG A 230 12.12 -17.20 -23.07
CA ARG A 230 13.33 -16.97 -23.89
C ARG A 230 14.61 -17.06 -23.04
N LYS A 231 14.64 -16.42 -21.87
CA LYS A 231 15.79 -16.51 -20.95
C LYS A 231 16.08 -17.93 -20.49
N ARG A 232 15.05 -18.76 -20.25
CA ARG A 232 15.24 -20.17 -19.90
C ARG A 232 15.89 -20.95 -21.04
N GLN A 233 15.40 -20.77 -22.27
CA GLN A 233 15.95 -21.42 -23.46
C GLN A 233 17.41 -21.04 -23.72
N GLU A 234 17.79 -19.77 -23.53
CA GLU A 234 19.18 -19.31 -23.67
C GLU A 234 20.12 -19.93 -22.63
N LYS A 235 19.66 -20.08 -21.37
CA LYS A 235 20.43 -20.76 -20.33
C LYS A 235 20.64 -22.23 -20.65
N THR A 236 19.61 -22.92 -21.14
CA THR A 236 19.72 -24.33 -21.55
C THR A 236 20.69 -24.50 -22.72
N LYS A 237 20.68 -23.59 -23.70
CA LYS A 237 21.63 -23.60 -24.83
C LYS A 237 23.08 -23.33 -24.41
N LYS A 238 23.31 -22.43 -23.45
CA LYS A 238 24.66 -22.12 -22.94
C LYS A 238 25.20 -23.19 -21.96
N GLY A 239 24.31 -23.87 -21.24
CA GLY A 239 24.68 -24.96 -20.32
C GLY A 239 24.90 -26.32 -21.00
N GLY A 240 24.50 -26.48 -22.26
CA GLY A 240 24.71 -27.70 -23.07
C GLY A 240 25.93 -27.63 -24.00
N SER A 241 26.84 -26.68 -23.77
CA SER A 241 28.11 -26.53 -24.51
C SER A 241 29.33 -26.68 -23.59
N ASN A 242 29.28 -27.67 -22.69
CA ASN A 242 30.43 -28.20 -21.96
C ASN A 242 30.55 -29.70 -22.23
#